data_AF-A0A952VN20-F1
#
_entry.id   AF-A0A952VN20-F1
#
_cell.length_a   1.000
_cell.length_b   1.000
_cell.length_c   1.000
_cell.angle_alpha   90.00
_cell.angle_beta   90.00
_cell.angle_gamma   90.00
#
_symmetry.space_group_name_H-M   'P 1'
#
loop_
_entity.id
_entity.type
_entity.pdbx_description
1 polymer ?
#
loop_
_entity_poly.entity_id
_entity_poly.type
_entity_poly.pdbx_seq_one_letter_code
_entity_poly.pdbx_strand_id
1 'polypeptide(L)'
;YKFEMGGGCTGVMAPGLYPLLRSGQINGLIGGLRGAAEYESLIGQKGKAVAGMDAQSATHVAIIVLVIMCNLVYFSQRRALRAQGHLG
;
A
#
# COMPACT_ATOMS: atom_id res chain seq x y z
N TYR A 1 -7.32 -23.71 -27.91
CA TYR A 1 -6.46 -22.56 -27.57
C TYR A 1 -6.21 -22.60 -26.07
N LYS A 2 -5.16 -23.31 -25.62
CA LYS A 2 -4.76 -23.43 -24.20
C LYS A 2 -3.28 -23.09 -24.08
N PHE A 3 -2.93 -21.84 -24.41
CA PHE A 3 -1.59 -21.33 -24.13
C PHE A 3 -1.60 -20.74 -22.72
N GLU A 4 -0.73 -21.22 -21.85
CA GLU A 4 -0.48 -20.60 -20.56
C GLU A 4 0.15 -19.22 -20.80
N MET A 5 -0.66 -18.16 -20.65
CA MET A 5 -0.18 -16.79 -20.64
C MET A 5 -0.30 -16.20 -19.25
N GLY A 6 0.82 -15.73 -18.71
CA GLY A 6 0.89 -14.90 -17.51
C GLY A 6 0.99 -13.42 -17.90
N GLY A 7 0.27 -12.55 -17.19
CA GLY A 7 0.31 -11.10 -17.41
C GLY A 7 1.08 -10.37 -16.30
N GLY A 8 1.91 -9.40 -16.66
CA GLY A 8 2.48 -8.42 -15.73
C GLY A 8 1.80 -7.07 -15.90
N CYS A 9 1.31 -6.47 -14.82
CA CYS A 9 0.63 -5.17 -14.88
C CYS A 9 0.99 -4.30 -13.67
N THR A 10 0.75 -2.98 -13.74
CA THR A 10 0.89 -2.11 -12.57
C THR A 10 -0.18 -2.42 -11.53
N GLY A 11 0.08 -2.14 -10.25
CA GLY A 11 -0.83 -2.52 -9.15
C GLY A 11 -2.26 -1.97 -9.29
N VAL A 12 -2.41 -0.82 -9.96
CA VAL A 12 -3.71 -0.20 -10.26
C VAL A 12 -4.48 -0.91 -11.39
N MET A 13 -3.76 -1.58 -12.29
CA MET A 13 -4.34 -2.32 -13.42
C MET A 13 -4.69 -3.75 -13.05
N ALA A 14 -4.07 -4.31 -12.00
CA ALA A 14 -4.30 -5.69 -11.56
C ALA A 14 -5.80 -6.04 -11.34
N PRO A 15 -6.63 -5.20 -10.69
CA PRO A 15 -8.05 -5.47 -10.54
C PRO A 15 -8.80 -5.57 -11.87
N GLY A 16 -8.36 -4.81 -12.88
CA GLY A 16 -8.92 -4.83 -14.23
C GLY A 16 -8.58 -6.10 -15.01
N LEU A 17 -7.50 -6.81 -14.64
CA LEU A 17 -7.12 -8.10 -15.25
C LEU A 17 -7.66 -9.31 -14.48
N TYR A 18 -8.18 -9.16 -13.26
CA TYR A 18 -8.83 -10.26 -12.53
C TYR A 18 -9.99 -10.94 -13.27
N PRO A 19 -10.84 -10.25 -14.05
CA PRO A 19 -11.84 -10.91 -14.88
C PRO A 19 -11.22 -11.88 -15.91
N LEU A 20 -10.08 -11.52 -16.51
CA LEU A 20 -9.35 -12.36 -17.47
C LEU A 20 -8.71 -13.58 -16.79
N LEU A 21 -8.24 -13.40 -15.55
CA LEU A 21 -7.73 -14.50 -14.72
C LEU A 21 -8.86 -15.45 -14.33
N ARG A 22 -10.03 -14.93 -13.96
CA ARG A 22 -11.20 -15.72 -13.54
C ARG A 22 -11.89 -16.43 -14.72
N SER A 23 -11.83 -15.87 -15.93
CA SER A 23 -12.32 -16.52 -17.15
C SER A 23 -11.38 -17.60 -17.68
N GLY A 24 -10.20 -17.79 -17.08
CA GLY A 24 -9.20 -18.75 -17.52
C GLY A 24 -8.49 -18.34 -18.81
N GLN A 25 -8.59 -17.08 -19.22
CA GLN A 25 -7.90 -16.55 -20.40
C GLN A 25 -6.42 -16.26 -20.14
N ILE A 26 -6.06 -16.00 -18.88
CA ILE A 26 -4.67 -15.91 -18.39
C ILE A 26 -4.51 -16.82 -17.17
N ASN A 27 -3.36 -17.46 -17.00
CA ASN A 27 -3.10 -18.42 -15.93
C ASN A 27 -2.34 -17.81 -14.73
N GLY A 28 -1.86 -16.58 -14.87
CA GLY A 28 -1.13 -15.89 -13.81
C GLY A 28 -1.15 -14.38 -14.00
N LEU A 29 -1.10 -13.64 -12.89
CA LEU A 29 -1.08 -12.19 -12.88
C LEU A 29 -0.08 -11.68 -11.83
N ILE A 30 0.95 -10.97 -12.28
CA ILE A 30 1.90 -10.26 -11.40
C ILE A 30 1.48 -8.80 -11.37
N GLY A 31 0.81 -8.41 -10.28
CA GLY A 31 0.24 -7.07 -10.10
C GLY A 31 1.14 -6.15 -9.27
N GLY A 32 1.80 -5.20 -9.94
CA GLY A 32 2.57 -4.12 -9.32
C GLY A 32 3.70 -4.60 -8.42
N LEU A 33 4.06 -3.73 -7.46
CA LEU A 33 5.15 -3.99 -6.51
C LEU A 33 4.86 -5.19 -5.61
N ARG A 34 3.61 -5.35 -5.16
CA ARG A 34 3.20 -6.46 -4.30
C ARG A 34 3.30 -7.81 -5.03
N GLY A 35 2.76 -7.92 -6.24
CA GLY A 35 2.87 -9.14 -7.03
C GLY A 35 4.31 -9.49 -7.37
N ALA A 36 5.15 -8.49 -7.66
CA ALA A 36 6.58 -8.70 -7.89
C ALA A 36 7.30 -9.16 -6.60
N ALA A 37 6.95 -8.62 -5.43
CA ALA A 37 7.53 -9.02 -4.15
C ALA A 37 7.11 -10.42 -3.71
N GLU A 38 5.84 -10.79 -3.94
CA GLU A 38 5.33 -12.14 -3.74
C GLU A 38 6.07 -13.13 -4.67
N TYR A 39 6.29 -12.75 -5.93
CA TYR A 39 7.08 -13.54 -6.88
C TYR A 39 8.55 -13.72 -6.43
N GLU A 40 9.24 -12.64 -6.05
CA GLU A 40 10.61 -12.68 -5.50
C GLU A 40 10.69 -13.59 -4.26
N SER A 41 9.68 -13.55 -3.39
CA SER A 41 9.61 -14.39 -2.19
C SER A 41 9.35 -15.87 -2.54
N LEU A 42 8.50 -16.15 -3.52
CA LEU A 42 8.19 -17.49 -4.03
C LEU A 42 9.42 -18.17 -4.64
N ILE A 43 10.26 -17.42 -5.37
CA ILE A 43 11.50 -17.95 -5.96
C ILE A 43 12.69 -17.93 -4.99
N GLY A 44 12.49 -17.47 -3.74
CA GLY A 44 13.53 -17.39 -2.72
C GLY A 44 14.60 -16.32 -2.95
N GLN A 45 14.45 -15.47 -3.98
CA GLN A 45 15.37 -14.38 -4.29
C GLN A 45 14.73 -13.04 -3.95
N LYS A 46 14.89 -12.62 -2.70
CA LYS A 46 14.47 -11.29 -2.25
C LYS A 46 15.27 -10.22 -2.99
N GLY A 47 14.58 -9.37 -3.73
CA GLY A 47 15.19 -8.33 -4.54
C GLY A 47 14.59 -6.96 -4.21
N LYS A 48 14.47 -6.14 -5.26
CA LYS A 48 14.02 -4.75 -5.14
C LYS A 48 12.54 -4.65 -4.83
N ALA A 49 11.73 -5.64 -5.21
CA ALA A 49 10.30 -5.60 -4.96
C ALA A 49 9.97 -5.84 -3.49
N VAL A 50 10.62 -6.82 -2.85
CA VAL A 50 10.49 -7.07 -1.41
C VAL A 50 10.96 -5.86 -0.59
N ALA A 51 12.13 -5.29 -0.92
CA ALA A 51 12.62 -4.09 -0.26
C ALA A 51 11.68 -2.88 -0.44
N GLY A 52 11.05 -2.76 -1.62
CA GLY A 52 10.04 -1.74 -1.89
C GLY A 52 8.79 -1.89 -1.01
N MET A 53 8.36 -3.12 -0.72
CA MET A 53 7.26 -3.35 0.23
C MET A 53 7.63 -2.96 1.66
N ASP A 54 8.85 -3.26 2.10
CA ASP A 54 9.33 -2.86 3.43
C ASP A 54 9.34 -1.33 3.59
N ALA A 55 9.84 -0.62 2.57
CA ALA A 55 9.83 0.84 2.53
C ALA A 55 8.39 1.40 2.54
N GLN A 56 7.46 0.78 1.81
CA GLN A 56 6.05 1.16 1.82
C GLN A 56 5.44 1.00 3.22
N SER A 57 5.69 -0.12 3.90
CA SER A 57 5.22 -0.35 5.28
C SER A 57 5.77 0.69 6.26
N ALA A 58 7.07 0.98 6.21
CA ALA A 58 7.69 2.01 7.05
C ALA A 58 7.09 3.41 6.80
N THR A 59 6.80 3.74 5.54
CA THR A 59 6.16 5.01 5.16
C THR A 59 4.75 5.12 5.73
N HIS A 60 3.95 4.05 5.66
CA HIS A 60 2.61 4.03 6.26
C HIS A 60 2.66 4.25 7.77
N VAL A 61 3.61 3.63 8.48
CA VAL A 61 3.81 3.85 9.92
C VAL A 61 4.19 5.30 10.21
N ALA A 62 5.12 5.88 9.44
CA ALA A 62 5.54 7.27 9.61
C ALA A 62 4.37 8.26 9.44
N ILE A 63 3.51 8.04 8.44
CA ILE A 63 2.31 8.87 8.22
C ILE A 63 1.36 8.78 9.41
N ILE A 64 1.12 7.58 9.94
CA ILE A 64 0.24 7.38 11.12
C ILE A 64 0.77 8.16 12.33
N VAL A 65 2.08 8.06 12.60
CA VAL A 65 2.72 8.78 13.72
C VAL A 65 2.57 10.29 13.53
N LEU A 66 2.79 10.80 12.33
CA LEU A 66 2.66 12.23 12.04
C LEU A 66 1.21 12.72 12.24
N VAL A 67 0.22 11.95 11.79
CA VAL A 67 -1.20 12.25 11.99
C VAL A 67 -1.55 12.29 13.48
N ILE A 68 -1.04 11.35 14.28
CA ILE A 68 -1.26 11.35 15.74
C ILE A 68 -0.65 12.61 16.36
N MET A 69 0.60 12.96 16.03
CA MET A 69 1.24 14.18 16.54
C MET A 69 0.45 15.44 16.17
N CYS A 70 0.00 15.58 14.92
CA CYS A 70 -0.83 16.70 14.47
C CYS A 70 -2.13 16.80 15.27
N ASN A 71 -2.80 15.68 15.53
CA ASN A 71 -4.03 15.66 16.33
C ASN A 71 -3.78 16.06 17.79
N LEU A 72 -2.67 15.63 18.40
CA LEU A 72 -2.29 16.02 19.76
C LEU A 72 -2.03 17.53 19.85
N VAL A 73 -1.27 18.09 18.91
CA VAL A 73 -1.01 19.54 18.84
C VAL A 73 -2.32 20.32 18.64
N TYR A 74 -3.16 19.91 17.69
CA TYR A 74 -4.46 20.52 17.46
C TYR A 74 -5.34 20.54 18.73
N PHE A 75 -5.39 19.42 19.45
CA PHE A 75 -6.18 19.32 20.68
C PHE A 75 -5.61 20.21 21.80
N SER A 76 -4.29 20.27 21.94
CA SER A 76 -3.64 21.17 22.92
C SER A 76 -3.90 22.65 22.63
N GLN A 77 -3.80 23.08 21.37
CA GLN A 77 -4.16 24.46 20.97
C GLN A 77 -5.63 24.75 21.22
N ARG A 78 -6.53 23.82 20.89
CA ARG A 78 -7.97 23.99 21.13
C ARG A 78 -8.31 24.12 22.61
N ARG A 79 -7.58 23.42 23.49
CA ARG A 79 -7.74 23.54 24.95
C ARG A 79 -7.22 24.89 25.47
N ALA A 80 -6.09 25.37 24.95
CA ALA A 80 -5.53 26.69 25.29
C ALA A 80 -6.46 27.85 24.88
N LEU A 81 -7.05 27.78 23.68
CA LEU A 81 -8.01 28.78 23.18
C LEU A 81 -9.30 28.83 24.01
N ARG A 82 -9.79 27.67 24.48
CA ARG A 82 -10.97 27.62 25.37
C ARG A 82 -10.71 28.16 26.78
N ALA A 83 -9.47 28.08 27.27
CA ALA A 83 -9.11 28.61 28.58
C ALA A 83 -9.05 30.16 28.60
N GLN A 84 -8.65 30.79 27.48
CA GLN A 84 -8.66 32.26 27.36
C GLN A 84 -10.08 32.84 27.22
N GLY A 85 -11.02 32.12 26.62
CA GLY A 85 -12.41 32.58 26.48
C GLY A 85 -13.25 32.59 27.77
N HIS A 86 -12.71 32.11 28.90
CA HIS A 86 -13.39 32.10 30.21
C HIS A 86 -12.91 33.21 31.16
N LEU A 87 -11.93 34.01 30.73
CA LEU A 87 -11.34 35.13 31.49
C LEU A 87 -11.66 36.51 30.87
N GLY A 88 -12.52 36.54 29.85
CA GLY A 88 -12.99 37.76 29.17
C GLY A 88 -14.45 38.04 29.44
#